data_AF-A0A936ICK8-F1
#
_entry.id   AF-A0A936ICK8-F1
#
_cell.length_a   1.000
_cell.length_b   1.000
_cell.length_c   1.000
_cell.angle_alpha   90.00
_cell.angle_beta   90.00
_cell.angle_gamma   90.00
#
_symmetry.space_group_name_H-M   'P 1'
#
loop_
_entity.id
_entity.type
_entity.pdbx_description
1 polymer ?
#
loop_
_entity_poly.entity_id
_entity_poly.type
_entity_poly.pdbx_seq_one_letter_code
_entity_poly.pdbx_strand_id
1 'polypeptide(L)'
;MEKYLNKFLSIFVFLFIIQFCIKNNRALPFNGIINNLIWEPLSKLLPFDLMNKLFFNAVIFNSESPFGGSGDTTSEFIIFFAIILTSIICTIFLFTIPKIREIKFEVLNYLILRYYLAFIMIYYGFAKMFSLQFSQFDLLTLTTTYGESSPMELAWAYFGYSHSYQFFIGFLEVLSFFLLFRRTATFGALITLVMTINIVAVNYFFDIPVKLFSSILLFFTIGLLSKDLKTIFMFLFSGNYVSLKTKPYNFADTNRLPIYLVAIKTVLIVFYFFSTISALSSKKFKFDAISKIQPTMYGSYTILKQNF
;
A
#
# COMPACT_ATOMS: atom_id res chain seq x y z
N MET A 1 -23.87 -21.74 -15.31
CA MET A 1 -22.40 -21.59 -15.22
C MET A 1 -21.98 -20.28 -14.56
N GLU A 2 -22.55 -19.14 -14.94
CA GLU A 2 -22.18 -17.80 -14.41
C GLU A 2 -22.15 -17.68 -12.88
N LYS A 3 -23.16 -18.21 -12.18
CA LYS A 3 -23.20 -18.19 -10.69
C LYS A 3 -22.03 -18.94 -10.04
N TYR A 4 -21.57 -20.04 -10.63
CA TYR A 4 -20.45 -20.82 -10.11
C TYR A 4 -19.11 -20.14 -10.42
N LEU A 5 -18.98 -19.54 -11.62
CA LEU A 5 -17.81 -18.75 -12.00
C LEU A 5 -17.63 -17.53 -11.09
N ASN A 6 -18.70 -16.78 -10.81
CA ASN A 6 -18.65 -15.62 -9.91
C ASN A 6 -18.23 -16.01 -8.49
N LYS A 7 -18.70 -17.16 -7.99
CA LYS A 7 -18.28 -17.69 -6.69
C LYS A 7 -16.80 -18.07 -6.68
N PHE A 8 -16.34 -18.79 -7.71
CA PHE A 8 -14.94 -19.16 -7.87
C PHE A 8 -14.05 -17.91 -7.87
N LEU A 9 -14.38 -16.92 -8.70
CA LEU A 9 -13.66 -15.64 -8.76
C LEU A 9 -13.67 -14.91 -7.41
N SER A 10 -14.79 -14.91 -6.69
CA SER A 10 -14.87 -14.23 -5.38
C SER A 10 -13.93 -14.83 -4.34
N ILE A 11 -13.76 -16.16 -4.34
CA ILE A 11 -12.83 -16.89 -3.45
C ILE A 11 -11.39 -16.61 -3.87
N PHE A 12 -11.09 -16.69 -5.17
CA PHE A 12 -9.76 -16.37 -5.70
C PHE A 12 -9.33 -14.95 -5.32
N VAL A 13 -10.20 -13.97 -5.58
CA VAL A 13 -9.95 -12.56 -5.24
C VAL A 13 -9.75 -12.39 -3.73
N PHE A 14 -10.53 -13.10 -2.90
CA PHE A 14 -10.34 -13.07 -1.45
C PHE A 14 -8.96 -13.57 -1.03
N LEU A 15 -8.57 -14.75 -1.52
CA LEU A 15 -7.28 -15.37 -1.19
C LEU A 15 -6.11 -14.51 -1.69
N PHE A 16 -6.22 -13.97 -2.89
CA PHE A 16 -5.21 -13.07 -3.45
C PHE A 16 -5.06 -11.80 -2.59
N ILE A 17 -6.17 -11.12 -2.28
CA ILE A 17 -6.15 -9.90 -1.47
C ILE A 17 -5.57 -10.18 -0.09
N ILE A 18 -6.02 -11.24 0.60
CA ILE A 18 -5.59 -11.49 1.98
C ILE A 18 -4.10 -11.82 2.04
N GLN A 19 -3.59 -12.65 1.13
CA GLN A 19 -2.17 -12.97 1.06
C GLN A 19 -1.33 -11.73 0.69
N PHE A 20 -1.79 -10.94 -0.28
CA PHE A 20 -1.14 -9.68 -0.67
C PHE A 20 -1.08 -8.69 0.51
N CYS A 21 -2.17 -8.53 1.26
CA CYS A 21 -2.24 -7.65 2.41
C CYS A 21 -1.34 -8.13 3.56
N ILE A 22 -1.26 -9.44 3.81
CA ILE A 22 -0.39 -10.04 4.83
C ILE A 22 1.08 -9.83 4.47
N LYS A 23 1.46 -10.07 3.20
CA LYS A 23 2.83 -9.89 2.72
C LYS A 23 3.24 -8.41 2.73
N ASN A 24 2.37 -7.52 2.24
CA ASN A 24 2.62 -6.08 2.16
C ASN A 24 2.08 -5.35 3.39
N ASN A 25 2.27 -5.93 4.56
CA ASN A 25 1.73 -5.43 5.80
C ASN A 25 2.58 -4.32 6.43
N ARG A 26 2.94 -3.27 5.68
CA ARG A 26 3.69 -2.14 6.28
C ARG A 26 2.83 -1.29 7.21
N ALA A 27 1.51 -1.35 7.02
CA ALA A 27 0.56 -0.40 7.58
C ALA A 27 -0.62 -1.02 8.32
N LEU A 28 -0.79 -2.34 8.44
CA LEU A 28 -1.85 -2.87 9.32
C LEU A 28 -1.37 -2.85 10.78
N PRO A 29 -2.29 -2.66 11.74
CA PRO A 29 -1.96 -2.83 13.15
C PRO A 29 -1.37 -4.23 13.40
N PHE A 30 -0.48 -4.31 14.39
CA PHE A 30 0.19 -5.55 14.77
C PHE A 30 1.07 -6.18 13.67
N ASN A 31 1.66 -5.36 12.80
CA ASN A 31 2.56 -5.82 11.72
C ASN A 31 3.56 -6.89 12.18
N GLY A 32 4.31 -6.67 13.27
CA GLY A 32 5.28 -7.66 13.76
C GLY A 32 4.66 -9.02 14.13
N ILE A 33 3.46 -9.01 14.71
CA ILE A 33 2.73 -10.23 15.07
C ILE A 33 2.24 -10.94 13.81
N ILE A 34 1.64 -10.18 12.88
CA ILE A 34 1.16 -10.73 11.60
C ILE A 34 2.32 -11.31 10.79
N ASN A 35 3.47 -10.63 10.77
CA ASN A 35 4.64 -11.10 10.06
C ASN A 35 5.14 -12.43 10.64
N ASN A 36 5.36 -12.49 11.95
CA ASN A 36 5.97 -13.66 12.60
C ASN A 36 5.00 -14.85 12.72
N LEU A 37 3.71 -14.61 13.00
CA LEU A 37 2.74 -15.68 13.21
C LEU A 37 2.03 -16.13 11.93
N ILE A 38 1.94 -15.26 10.91
CA ILE A 38 1.15 -15.54 9.71
C ILE A 38 2.04 -15.58 8.47
N TRP A 39 2.79 -14.52 8.19
CA TRP A 39 3.60 -14.45 6.96
C TRP A 39 4.75 -15.44 6.96
N GLU A 40 5.56 -15.52 8.02
CA GLU A 40 6.71 -16.43 8.08
C GLU A 40 6.35 -17.92 7.91
N PRO A 41 5.30 -18.45 8.56
CA PRO A 41 4.86 -19.82 8.31
C PRO A 41 4.29 -20.00 6.90
N LEU A 42 3.49 -19.03 6.42
CA LEU A 42 2.88 -19.08 5.10
C LEU A 42 3.93 -19.05 3.99
N SER A 43 4.98 -18.24 4.15
CA SER A 43 6.05 -18.06 3.19
C SER A 43 6.85 -19.36 3.00
N LYS A 44 7.00 -20.18 4.06
CA LYS A 44 7.61 -21.52 3.95
C LYS A 44 6.77 -22.53 3.16
N LEU A 45 5.46 -22.32 3.09
CA LEU A 45 4.54 -23.16 2.30
C LEU A 45 4.42 -22.69 0.85
N LEU A 46 4.82 -21.46 0.55
CA LEU A 46 4.83 -20.92 -0.80
C LEU A 46 5.98 -21.57 -1.60
N PRO A 47 5.73 -22.04 -2.84
CA PRO A 47 6.71 -22.81 -3.61
C PRO A 47 7.79 -21.92 -4.26
N PHE A 48 8.45 -21.05 -3.49
CA PHE A 48 9.36 -20.03 -4.00
C PHE A 48 10.55 -20.60 -4.77
N ASP A 49 11.19 -21.65 -4.25
CA ASP A 49 12.33 -22.28 -4.91
C ASP A 49 11.94 -22.92 -6.24
N LEU A 50 10.77 -23.55 -6.28
CA LEU A 50 10.22 -24.14 -7.50
C LEU A 50 9.96 -23.04 -8.53
N MET A 51 9.40 -21.91 -8.11
CA MET A 51 9.05 -20.81 -9.00
C MET A 51 10.27 -20.07 -9.53
N ASN A 52 11.28 -19.86 -8.70
CA ASN A 52 12.54 -19.29 -9.15
C ASN A 52 13.22 -20.21 -10.17
N LYS A 53 13.27 -21.53 -9.90
CA LYS A 53 13.84 -22.51 -10.85
C LYS A 53 13.07 -22.57 -12.17
N LEU A 54 11.74 -22.49 -12.14
CA LEU A 54 10.91 -22.63 -13.34
C LEU A 54 10.85 -21.37 -14.21
N PHE A 55 10.86 -20.17 -13.61
CA PHE A 55 10.50 -18.95 -14.33
C PHE A 55 11.57 -17.85 -14.34
N PHE A 56 12.49 -17.81 -13.37
CA PHE A 56 13.37 -16.64 -13.19
C PHE A 56 14.86 -16.97 -13.21
N ASN A 57 15.25 -18.19 -12.83
CA ASN A 57 16.62 -18.69 -12.74
C ASN A 57 17.58 -17.70 -12.04
N ALA A 58 17.09 -17.01 -11.01
CA ALA A 58 17.84 -15.95 -10.35
C ALA A 58 18.87 -16.54 -9.38
N VAL A 59 20.13 -16.11 -9.52
CA VAL A 59 21.30 -16.61 -8.77
C VAL A 59 21.31 -16.14 -7.30
N ILE A 60 20.60 -15.05 -6.96
CA ILE A 60 20.63 -14.45 -5.62
C ILE A 60 19.21 -14.10 -5.17
N PHE A 61 18.76 -14.77 -4.11
CA PHE A 61 17.51 -14.49 -3.40
C PHE A 61 17.78 -13.54 -2.23
N ASN A 62 18.16 -12.28 -2.53
CA ASN A 62 18.21 -11.27 -1.46
C ASN A 62 16.81 -10.66 -1.32
N SER A 63 16.15 -10.99 -0.21
CA SER A 63 14.85 -10.44 0.18
C SER A 63 14.93 -8.99 0.66
N GLU A 64 16.13 -8.43 0.77
CA GLU A 64 16.36 -7.08 1.30
C GLU A 64 17.08 -6.26 0.25
N SER A 65 16.37 -5.30 -0.34
CA SER A 65 16.99 -4.22 -1.10
C SER A 65 17.83 -3.35 -0.13
N PRO A 66 19.10 -3.05 -0.45
CA PRO A 66 19.95 -2.21 0.40
C PRO A 66 19.43 -0.77 0.54
N PHE A 67 18.48 -0.36 -0.30
CA PHE A 67 17.77 0.91 -0.18
C PHE A 67 16.32 0.60 0.19
N GLY A 68 15.96 0.86 1.44
CA GLY A 68 14.61 0.68 1.98
C GLY A 68 13.58 1.51 1.20
N GLY A 69 13.10 0.95 0.09
CA GLY A 69 12.28 1.68 -0.88
C GLY A 69 11.99 0.90 -2.15
N SER A 70 12.86 -0.02 -2.61
CA SER A 70 12.61 -0.82 -3.82
C SER A 70 11.66 -1.98 -3.55
N GLY A 71 10.53 -2.00 -4.25
CA GLY A 71 9.53 -3.08 -4.29
C GLY A 71 9.44 -3.80 -5.65
N ASP A 72 10.28 -3.44 -6.63
CA ASP A 72 10.31 -4.04 -7.96
C ASP A 72 11.58 -4.91 -8.15
N THR A 73 11.88 -5.78 -7.19
CA THR A 73 12.98 -6.74 -7.32
C THR A 73 12.50 -8.05 -7.97
N THR A 74 13.41 -8.83 -8.55
CA THR A 74 13.07 -10.18 -9.06
C THR A 74 12.41 -11.05 -7.98
N SER A 75 12.87 -10.94 -6.74
CA SER A 75 12.27 -11.62 -5.59
C SER A 75 10.81 -11.21 -5.34
N GLU A 76 10.49 -9.92 -5.49
CA GLU A 76 9.12 -9.40 -5.37
C GLU A 76 8.19 -9.93 -6.47
N PHE A 77 8.67 -10.03 -7.71
CA PHE A 77 7.90 -10.65 -8.80
C PHE A 77 7.67 -12.15 -8.57
N ILE A 78 8.66 -12.89 -8.08
CA ILE A 78 8.52 -14.32 -7.73
C ILE A 78 7.45 -14.49 -6.65
N ILE A 79 7.52 -13.70 -5.57
CA ILE A 79 6.56 -13.76 -4.46
C ILE A 79 5.15 -13.44 -4.96
N PHE A 80 5.00 -12.41 -5.80
CA PHE A 80 3.71 -12.03 -6.35
C PHE A 80 3.10 -13.14 -7.20
N PHE A 81 3.89 -13.74 -8.09
CA PHE A 81 3.44 -14.87 -8.90
C PHE A 81 3.07 -16.08 -8.01
N ALA A 82 3.80 -16.30 -6.91
CA ALA A 82 3.52 -17.38 -5.95
C ALA A 82 2.17 -17.19 -5.25
N ILE A 83 1.87 -15.95 -4.85
CA ILE A 83 0.58 -15.58 -4.26
C ILE A 83 -0.56 -15.84 -5.25
N ILE A 84 -0.38 -15.53 -6.54
CA ILE A 84 -1.39 -15.82 -7.57
C ILE A 84 -1.61 -17.33 -7.71
N LEU A 85 -0.55 -18.11 -7.92
CA LEU A 85 -0.65 -19.55 -8.13
C LEU A 85 -1.27 -20.27 -6.93
N THR A 86 -0.82 -19.94 -5.72
CA THR A 86 -1.38 -20.55 -4.51
C THR A 86 -2.81 -20.11 -4.27
N SER A 87 -3.19 -18.87 -4.58
CA SER A 87 -4.59 -18.43 -4.55
C SER A 87 -5.46 -19.24 -5.51
N ILE A 88 -4.97 -19.57 -6.72
CA ILE A 88 -5.67 -20.44 -7.68
C ILE A 88 -5.84 -21.86 -7.11
N ILE A 89 -4.74 -22.48 -6.65
CA ILE A 89 -4.75 -23.85 -6.12
C ILE A 89 -5.68 -23.96 -4.91
N CYS A 90 -5.56 -23.04 -3.95
CA CYS A 90 -6.44 -22.99 -2.78
C CYS A 90 -7.89 -22.74 -3.19
N THR A 91 -8.16 -21.91 -4.20
CA THR A 91 -9.53 -21.73 -4.70
C THR A 91 -10.10 -23.02 -5.24
N ILE A 92 -9.36 -23.75 -6.07
CA ILE A 92 -9.78 -25.05 -6.63
C ILE A 92 -10.13 -26.01 -5.49
N PHE A 93 -9.25 -26.13 -4.48
CA PHE A 93 -9.48 -26.98 -3.32
C PHE A 93 -10.72 -26.54 -2.53
N LEU A 94 -10.82 -25.28 -2.13
CA LEU A 94 -11.94 -24.78 -1.32
C LEU A 94 -13.28 -24.81 -2.08
N PHE A 95 -13.26 -24.73 -3.41
CA PHE A 95 -14.45 -24.81 -4.23
C PHE A 95 -15.09 -26.22 -4.22
N THR A 96 -14.32 -27.26 -3.87
CA THR A 96 -14.87 -28.61 -3.66
C THR A 96 -15.76 -28.70 -2.43
N ILE A 97 -15.61 -27.77 -1.47
CA ILE A 97 -16.29 -27.80 -0.18
C ILE A 97 -17.63 -27.02 -0.28
N PRO A 98 -18.80 -27.68 -0.19
CA PRO A 98 -20.09 -27.02 -0.43
C PRO A 98 -20.37 -25.84 0.50
N LYS A 99 -20.03 -25.98 1.79
CA LYS A 99 -20.24 -24.95 2.83
C LYS A 99 -19.49 -23.64 2.53
N ILE A 100 -18.30 -23.74 1.91
CA ILE A 100 -17.50 -22.55 1.57
C ILE A 100 -18.14 -21.78 0.41
N ARG A 101 -18.77 -22.48 -0.54
CA ARG A 101 -19.47 -21.85 -1.66
C ARG A 101 -20.68 -21.02 -1.23
N GLU A 102 -21.16 -21.15 0.00
CA GLU A 102 -22.28 -20.35 0.54
C GLU A 102 -21.82 -19.04 1.16
N ILE A 103 -20.52 -18.89 1.45
CA ILE A 103 -19.94 -17.68 2.04
C ILE A 103 -19.95 -16.55 1.01
N LYS A 104 -20.34 -15.34 1.44
CA LYS A 104 -20.39 -14.13 0.61
C LYS A 104 -19.03 -13.41 0.59
N PHE A 105 -18.05 -13.96 -0.11
CA PHE A 105 -16.70 -13.38 -0.19
C PHE A 105 -16.65 -11.96 -0.76
N GLU A 106 -17.58 -11.57 -1.63
CA GLU A 106 -17.68 -10.19 -2.15
C GLU A 106 -17.76 -9.10 -1.06
N VAL A 107 -18.36 -9.45 0.08
CA VAL A 107 -18.48 -8.55 1.23
C VAL A 107 -17.15 -8.41 1.95
N LEU A 108 -16.48 -9.55 2.15
CA LEU A 108 -15.17 -9.62 2.80
C LEU A 108 -14.12 -8.91 1.96
N ASN A 109 -14.09 -9.16 0.65
CA ASN A 109 -13.19 -8.51 -0.31
C ASN A 109 -13.34 -6.99 -0.23
N TYR A 110 -14.57 -6.50 -0.27
CA TYR A 110 -14.84 -5.07 -0.17
C TYR A 110 -14.38 -4.46 1.17
N LEU A 111 -14.61 -5.16 2.28
CA LEU A 111 -14.18 -4.68 3.59
C LEU A 111 -12.66 -4.67 3.70
N ILE A 112 -11.99 -5.76 3.34
CA ILE A 112 -10.53 -5.89 3.42
C ILE A 112 -9.87 -4.84 2.53
N LEU A 113 -10.28 -4.72 1.27
CA LEU A 113 -9.74 -3.70 0.35
C LEU A 113 -9.91 -2.29 0.91
N ARG A 114 -11.11 -1.96 1.42
CA ARG A 114 -11.40 -0.62 1.92
C ARG A 114 -10.51 -0.25 3.11
N TYR A 115 -10.36 -1.14 4.09
CA TYR A 115 -9.51 -0.87 5.26
C TYR A 115 -8.02 -0.93 4.91
N TYR A 116 -7.61 -1.88 4.05
CA TYR A 116 -6.22 -1.97 3.61
C TYR A 116 -5.79 -0.71 2.85
N LEU A 117 -6.59 -0.25 1.87
CA LEU A 117 -6.33 0.98 1.13
C LEU A 117 -6.31 2.21 2.05
N ALA A 118 -7.23 2.30 3.02
CA ALA A 118 -7.23 3.38 3.99
C ALA A 118 -5.92 3.41 4.79
N PHE A 119 -5.55 2.29 5.41
CA PHE A 119 -4.36 2.24 6.26
C PHE A 119 -3.07 2.43 5.47
N ILE A 120 -2.93 1.82 4.29
CA ILE A 120 -1.71 1.98 3.50
C ILE A 120 -1.52 3.44 3.03
N MET A 121 -2.60 4.09 2.56
CA MET A 121 -2.55 5.48 2.10
C MET A 121 -2.34 6.46 3.26
N ILE A 122 -2.99 6.24 4.42
CA ILE A 122 -2.75 7.04 5.62
C ILE A 122 -1.29 6.91 6.09
N TYR A 123 -0.72 5.70 6.08
CA TYR A 123 0.67 5.48 6.49
C TYR A 123 1.65 6.25 5.60
N TYR A 124 1.54 6.11 4.27
CA TYR A 124 2.40 6.84 3.33
C TYR A 124 2.15 8.35 3.36
N GLY A 125 0.88 8.77 3.52
CA GLY A 125 0.51 10.18 3.67
C GLY A 125 1.17 10.83 4.89
N PHE A 126 1.11 10.16 6.05
CA PHE A 126 1.85 10.64 7.23
C PHE A 126 3.36 10.60 7.01
N ALA A 127 3.92 9.55 6.40
CA ALA A 127 5.35 9.49 6.10
C ALA A 127 5.81 10.69 5.26
N LYS A 128 4.97 11.17 4.33
CA LYS A 128 5.21 12.42 3.57
C LYS A 128 5.06 13.65 4.44
N MET A 129 4.01 13.77 5.25
CA MET A 129 3.82 14.92 6.15
C MET A 129 4.97 15.08 7.17
N PHE A 130 5.60 13.99 7.62
CA PHE A 130 6.77 14.02 8.50
C PHE A 130 8.11 14.21 7.75
N SER A 131 8.09 14.40 6.43
CA SER A 131 9.28 14.46 5.58
C SER A 131 10.22 13.26 5.70
N LEU A 132 9.64 12.07 5.82
CA LEU A 132 10.38 10.81 5.92
C LEU A 132 10.45 10.06 4.57
N GLN A 133 9.59 10.40 3.62
CA GLN A 133 9.51 9.69 2.33
C GLN A 133 10.52 10.21 1.30
N PHE A 134 10.60 11.54 1.16
CA PHE A 134 11.57 12.21 0.29
C PHE A 134 12.60 12.87 1.22
N SER A 135 13.85 12.42 1.13
CA SER A 135 14.93 12.94 1.96
C SER A 135 15.30 14.36 1.54
N GLN A 136 15.78 15.16 2.50
CA GLN A 136 16.55 16.35 2.18
C GLN A 136 17.85 15.92 1.50
N PHE A 137 18.30 16.73 0.53
CA PHE A 137 19.45 16.46 -0.34
C PHE A 137 20.64 15.88 0.43
N ASP A 138 21.01 14.64 0.14
CA ASP A 138 22.23 14.03 0.67
C ASP A 138 23.44 14.56 -0.13
N LEU A 139 24.66 14.38 0.40
CA LEU A 139 25.90 14.81 -0.23
C LEU A 139 25.98 14.33 -1.68
N LEU A 140 25.59 13.08 -1.94
CA LEU A 140 25.54 12.51 -3.28
C LEU A 140 24.66 13.37 -4.20
N THR A 141 23.41 13.66 -3.79
CA THR A 141 22.48 14.49 -4.55
C THR A 141 23.00 15.92 -4.77
N LEU A 142 23.76 16.47 -3.82
CA LEU A 142 24.35 17.81 -3.95
C LEU A 142 25.55 17.86 -4.90
N THR A 143 26.28 16.75 -5.04
CA THR A 143 27.47 16.67 -5.92
C THR A 143 27.17 16.14 -7.32
N THR A 144 26.06 15.42 -7.51
CA THR A 144 25.68 14.87 -8.81
C THR A 144 25.11 15.96 -9.72
N THR A 145 25.60 16.03 -10.96
CA THR A 145 25.07 16.98 -11.95
C THR A 145 23.70 16.52 -12.48
N TYR A 146 22.89 17.43 -13.01
CA TYR A 146 21.59 17.05 -13.58
C TYR A 146 21.70 16.05 -14.76
N GLY A 147 22.79 16.11 -15.53
CA GLY A 147 23.02 15.18 -16.64
C GLY A 147 23.36 13.76 -16.20
N GLU A 148 23.86 13.60 -14.97
CA GLU A 148 24.26 12.31 -14.39
C GLU A 148 23.22 11.75 -13.41
N SER A 149 22.26 12.57 -13.00
CA SER A 149 21.21 12.18 -12.06
C SER A 149 20.24 11.19 -12.70
N SER A 150 19.92 10.13 -11.98
CA SER A 150 18.84 9.21 -12.38
C SER A 150 17.47 9.90 -12.35
N PRO A 151 16.48 9.42 -13.12
CA PRO A 151 15.12 9.95 -13.08
C PRO A 151 14.51 9.95 -11.66
N MET A 152 14.81 8.92 -10.87
CA MET A 152 14.36 8.81 -9.49
C MET A 152 14.99 9.89 -8.61
N GLU A 153 16.31 10.13 -8.70
CA GLU A 153 16.99 11.17 -7.92
C GLU A 153 16.43 12.56 -8.23
N LEU A 154 16.14 12.86 -9.49
CA LEU A 154 15.50 14.12 -9.90
C LEU A 154 14.11 14.28 -9.26
N ALA A 155 13.30 13.21 -9.25
CA ALA A 155 12.00 13.24 -8.58
C ALA A 155 12.14 13.42 -7.07
N TRP A 156 13.04 12.69 -6.42
CA TRP A 156 13.30 12.81 -4.98
C TRP A 156 13.76 14.21 -4.59
N ALA A 157 14.65 14.81 -5.38
CA ALA A 157 15.07 16.20 -5.24
C ALA A 157 13.90 17.18 -5.38
N TYR A 158 13.07 17.02 -6.42
CA TYR A 158 11.91 17.90 -6.66
C TYR A 158 10.90 17.84 -5.51
N PHE A 159 10.49 16.64 -5.10
CA PHE A 159 9.53 16.48 -4.00
C PHE A 159 10.13 16.82 -2.64
N GLY A 160 11.43 16.57 -2.44
CA GLY A 160 12.16 16.85 -1.20
C GLY A 160 12.50 18.33 -1.00
N TYR A 161 12.55 19.12 -2.07
CA TYR A 161 12.86 20.56 -2.00
C TYR A 161 11.83 21.36 -1.19
N SER A 162 10.54 21.14 -1.46
CA SER A 162 9.45 21.91 -0.82
C SER A 162 8.74 21.10 0.26
N HIS A 163 9.07 21.40 1.52
CA HIS A 163 8.40 20.79 2.68
C HIS A 163 6.89 21.00 2.65
N SER A 164 6.42 22.20 2.26
CA SER A 164 4.99 22.51 2.15
C SER A 164 4.31 21.69 1.05
N TYR A 165 4.97 21.48 -0.08
CA TYR A 165 4.43 20.64 -1.15
C TYR A 165 4.36 19.18 -0.73
N GLN A 166 5.41 18.66 -0.07
CA GLN A 166 5.42 17.31 0.47
C GLN A 166 4.31 17.09 1.52
N PHE A 167 4.11 18.05 2.41
CA PHE A 167 3.00 18.04 3.36
C PHE A 167 1.65 18.04 2.66
N PHE A 168 1.47 18.88 1.64
CA PHE A 168 0.22 18.97 0.88
C PHE A 168 -0.15 17.64 0.20
N ILE A 169 0.77 17.02 -0.55
CA ILE A 169 0.50 15.73 -1.18
C ILE A 169 0.29 14.62 -0.14
N GLY A 170 0.99 14.66 0.99
CA GLY A 170 0.80 13.73 2.10
C GLY A 170 -0.58 13.88 2.75
N PHE A 171 -1.03 15.12 2.95
CA PHE A 171 -2.37 15.42 3.46
C PHE A 171 -3.47 14.87 2.54
N LEU A 172 -3.33 15.05 1.21
CA LEU A 172 -4.27 14.48 0.25
C LEU A 172 -4.35 12.94 0.33
N GLU A 173 -3.23 12.26 0.62
CA GLU A 173 -3.24 10.81 0.86
C GLU A 173 -3.92 10.44 2.18
N VAL A 174 -3.73 11.23 3.24
CA VAL A 174 -4.39 11.01 4.54
C VAL A 174 -5.91 11.17 4.44
N LEU A 175 -6.43 11.95 3.49
CA LEU A 175 -7.88 12.04 3.24
C LEU A 175 -8.52 10.69 2.83
N SER A 176 -7.72 9.69 2.44
CA SER A 176 -8.19 8.29 2.35
C SER A 176 -8.82 7.77 3.65
N PHE A 177 -8.63 8.45 4.78
CA PHE A 177 -9.39 8.28 6.03
C PHE A 177 -10.90 8.17 5.85
N PHE A 178 -11.47 8.86 4.86
CA PHE A 178 -12.90 8.75 4.53
C PHE A 178 -13.33 7.33 4.14
N LEU A 179 -12.41 6.45 3.72
CA LEU A 179 -12.65 5.03 3.51
C LEU A 179 -13.02 4.28 4.80
N LEU A 180 -12.60 4.75 5.98
CA LEU A 180 -12.90 4.08 7.26
C LEU A 180 -14.39 4.20 7.65
N PHE A 181 -15.10 5.18 7.10
CA PHE A 181 -16.51 5.42 7.37
C PHE A 181 -17.37 5.01 6.19
N ARG A 182 -18.40 4.22 6.48
CA ARG A 182 -19.28 3.65 5.44
C ARG A 182 -19.98 4.72 4.60
N ARG A 183 -20.29 5.88 5.20
CA ARG A 183 -21.01 6.98 4.53
C ARG A 183 -20.14 7.79 3.57
N THR A 184 -18.84 7.88 3.84
CA THR A 184 -17.88 8.67 3.04
C THR A 184 -16.96 7.79 2.20
N ALA A 185 -17.21 6.47 2.16
CA ALA A 185 -16.32 5.51 1.52
C ALA A 185 -16.12 5.78 0.02
N THR A 186 -17.18 6.16 -0.70
CA THR A 186 -17.09 6.52 -2.12
C THR A 186 -16.24 7.77 -2.35
N PHE A 187 -16.43 8.79 -1.52
CA PHE A 187 -15.63 10.01 -1.56
C PHE A 187 -14.15 9.72 -1.27
N GLY A 188 -13.87 8.95 -0.22
CA GLY A 188 -12.51 8.49 0.10
C GLY A 188 -11.89 7.66 -1.03
N ALA A 189 -12.68 6.83 -1.70
CA ALA A 189 -12.22 6.02 -2.83
C ALA A 189 -11.90 6.86 -4.07
N LEU A 190 -12.66 7.92 -4.34
CA LEU A 190 -12.36 8.88 -5.43
C LEU A 190 -11.06 9.64 -5.17
N ILE A 191 -10.85 10.13 -3.95
CA ILE A 191 -9.58 10.78 -3.58
C ILE A 191 -8.43 9.79 -3.73
N THR A 192 -8.61 8.56 -3.21
CA THR A 192 -7.61 7.50 -3.32
C THR A 192 -7.30 7.16 -4.78
N LEU A 193 -8.30 7.20 -5.68
CA LEU A 193 -8.11 6.95 -7.11
C LEU A 193 -7.20 8.02 -7.72
N VAL A 194 -7.50 9.30 -7.49
CA VAL A 194 -6.69 10.41 -8.01
C VAL A 194 -5.25 10.31 -7.50
N MET A 195 -5.07 10.04 -6.20
CA MET A 195 -3.75 9.91 -5.60
C MET A 195 -2.99 8.69 -6.12
N THR A 196 -3.62 7.52 -6.21
CA THR A 196 -2.96 6.30 -6.72
C THR A 196 -2.62 6.41 -8.20
N ILE A 197 -3.44 7.07 -9.03
CA ILE A 197 -3.09 7.39 -10.42
C ILE A 197 -1.83 8.27 -10.46
N ASN A 198 -1.77 9.32 -9.64
CA ASN A 198 -0.60 10.19 -9.58
C ASN A 198 0.67 9.43 -9.13
N ILE A 199 0.56 8.63 -8.07
CA ILE A 199 1.67 7.80 -7.56
C ILE A 199 2.17 6.84 -8.64
N VAL A 200 1.26 6.14 -9.33
CA VAL A 200 1.64 5.22 -10.42
C VAL A 200 2.30 6.00 -11.55
N ALA A 201 1.73 7.13 -11.99
CA ALA A 201 2.31 7.94 -13.06
C ALA A 201 3.74 8.40 -12.71
N VAL A 202 3.93 8.94 -11.50
CA VAL A 202 5.25 9.37 -11.02
C VAL A 202 6.21 8.19 -10.96
N ASN A 203 5.76 7.01 -10.51
CA ASN A 203 6.62 5.83 -10.45
C ASN A 203 7.08 5.32 -11.82
N TYR A 204 6.20 5.35 -12.84
CA TYR A 204 6.56 4.93 -14.18
C TYR A 204 7.39 5.98 -14.92
N PHE A 205 7.07 7.26 -14.80
CA PHE A 205 7.76 8.33 -15.53
C PHE A 205 9.12 8.71 -14.93
N PHE A 206 9.32 8.50 -13.63
CA PHE A 206 10.59 8.76 -12.95
C PHE A 206 11.34 7.48 -12.55
N ASP A 207 10.99 6.35 -13.17
CA ASP A 207 11.64 5.05 -12.97
C ASP A 207 11.82 4.65 -11.50
N ILE A 208 10.81 4.93 -10.69
CA ILE A 208 10.82 4.65 -9.25
C ILE A 208 10.47 3.18 -9.06
N PRO A 209 11.29 2.38 -8.34
CA PRO A 209 11.11 0.93 -8.26
C PRO A 209 10.03 0.51 -7.26
N VAL A 210 8.80 1.02 -7.42
CA VAL A 210 7.59 0.66 -6.64
C VAL A 210 6.37 0.53 -7.56
N LYS A 211 6.58 0.21 -8.84
CA LYS A 211 5.57 0.18 -9.89
C LYS A 211 4.58 -0.97 -9.68
N LEU A 212 5.06 -2.16 -9.33
CA LEU A 212 4.19 -3.32 -9.12
C LEU A 212 3.21 -3.07 -7.96
N PHE A 213 3.75 -2.64 -6.82
CA PHE A 213 2.95 -2.38 -5.63
C PHE A 213 1.94 -1.25 -5.84
N SER A 214 2.37 -0.10 -6.40
CA SER A 214 1.48 1.03 -6.64
C SER A 214 0.38 0.72 -7.69
N SER A 215 0.72 -0.03 -8.74
CA SER A 215 -0.27 -0.49 -9.74
C SER A 215 -1.34 -1.41 -9.14
N ILE A 216 -0.97 -2.27 -8.20
CA ILE A 216 -1.95 -3.14 -7.51
C ILE A 216 -2.86 -2.32 -6.59
N LEU A 217 -2.34 -1.29 -5.91
CA LEU A 217 -3.18 -0.37 -5.13
C LEU A 217 -4.17 0.40 -6.02
N LEU A 218 -3.74 0.84 -7.20
CA LEU A 218 -4.62 1.46 -8.20
C LEU A 218 -5.70 0.47 -8.65
N PHE A 219 -5.31 -0.76 -8.99
CA PHE A 219 -6.26 -1.82 -9.37
C PHE A 219 -7.29 -2.11 -8.27
N PHE A 220 -6.85 -2.19 -7.02
CA PHE A 220 -7.72 -2.34 -5.85
C PHE A 220 -8.67 -1.17 -5.67
N THR A 221 -8.20 0.05 -5.92
CA THR A 221 -9.03 1.26 -5.82
C THR A 221 -10.10 1.30 -6.90
N ILE A 222 -9.76 0.93 -8.14
CA ILE A 222 -10.73 0.77 -9.23
C ILE A 222 -11.74 -0.34 -8.89
N GLY A 223 -11.26 -1.49 -8.37
CA GLY A 223 -12.09 -2.58 -7.90
C GLY A 223 -13.06 -2.15 -6.79
N LEU A 224 -12.62 -1.28 -5.88
CA LEU A 224 -13.46 -0.72 -4.83
C LEU A 224 -14.55 0.21 -5.39
N LEU A 225 -14.20 1.08 -6.34
CA LEU A 225 -15.13 2.00 -7.00
C LEU A 225 -16.07 1.31 -7.99
N SER A 226 -15.74 0.10 -8.47
CA SER A 226 -16.54 -0.64 -9.45
C SER A 226 -18.02 -0.78 -9.07
N LYS A 227 -18.31 -0.85 -7.77
CA LYS A 227 -19.68 -0.94 -7.22
C LYS A 227 -20.53 0.30 -7.47
N ASP A 228 -19.88 1.46 -7.53
CA ASP A 228 -20.53 2.77 -7.63
C ASP A 228 -20.26 3.46 -8.96
N LEU A 229 -19.48 2.85 -9.89
CA LEU A 229 -19.10 3.45 -11.18
C LEU A 229 -20.30 3.98 -11.98
N LYS A 230 -21.38 3.20 -12.09
CA LYS A 230 -22.59 3.61 -12.81
C LYS A 230 -23.22 4.85 -12.18
N THR A 231 -23.26 4.87 -10.85
CA THR A 231 -23.83 5.94 -10.02
C THR A 231 -23.00 7.22 -10.14
N ILE A 232 -21.67 7.09 -10.11
CA ILE A 232 -20.71 8.19 -10.29
C ILE A 232 -20.80 8.76 -11.71
N PHE A 233 -20.86 7.90 -12.73
CA PHE A 233 -21.01 8.33 -14.12
C PHE A 233 -22.31 9.10 -14.34
N MET A 234 -23.44 8.61 -13.81
CA MET A 234 -24.69 9.35 -13.86
C MET A 234 -24.58 10.69 -13.14
N PHE A 235 -23.98 10.74 -11.96
CA PHE A 235 -23.81 11.99 -11.21
C PHE A 235 -23.02 13.04 -11.99
N LEU A 236 -21.93 12.63 -12.67
CA LEU A 236 -21.06 13.55 -13.41
C LEU A 236 -21.65 14.02 -14.75
N PHE A 237 -22.30 13.12 -15.51
CA PHE A 237 -22.66 13.38 -16.90
C PHE A 237 -24.16 13.55 -17.15
N SER A 238 -25.03 13.09 -16.26
CA SER A 238 -26.47 13.10 -16.53
C SER A 238 -27.23 14.31 -15.96
N GLY A 239 -26.58 15.13 -15.13
CA GLY A 239 -27.22 16.27 -14.44
C GLY A 239 -28.30 15.88 -13.42
N ASN A 240 -28.58 14.59 -13.24
CA ASN A 240 -29.58 14.09 -12.30
C ASN A 240 -29.00 14.00 -10.89
N TYR A 241 -29.87 14.17 -9.89
CA TYR A 241 -29.53 13.82 -8.51
C TYR A 241 -29.39 12.30 -8.40
N VAL A 242 -28.32 11.86 -7.73
CA VAL A 242 -28.03 10.43 -7.57
C VAL A 242 -27.83 10.11 -6.09
N SER A 243 -28.42 9.00 -5.65
CA SER A 243 -28.26 8.48 -4.29
C SER A 243 -27.35 7.26 -4.28
N LEU A 244 -26.34 7.29 -3.42
CA LEU A 244 -25.45 6.15 -3.18
C LEU A 244 -26.18 5.11 -2.34
N LYS A 245 -26.21 3.86 -2.81
CA LYS A 245 -26.84 2.75 -2.08
C LYS A 245 -25.93 2.30 -0.93
N THR A 246 -26.09 2.88 0.25
CA THR A 246 -25.49 2.33 1.47
C THR A 246 -26.29 1.09 1.91
N LYS A 247 -26.00 -0.08 1.33
CA LYS A 247 -26.56 -1.33 1.89
C LYS A 247 -25.99 -1.52 3.30
N PRO A 248 -26.82 -1.61 4.36
CA PRO A 248 -26.32 -2.11 5.63
C PRO A 248 -25.86 -3.55 5.38
N TYR A 249 -24.56 -3.79 5.53
CA TYR A 249 -24.07 -5.16 5.61
C TYR A 249 -24.52 -5.71 6.97
N ASN A 250 -25.70 -6.35 6.97
CA ASN A 250 -26.22 -7.12 8.10
C ASN A 250 -25.36 -8.38 8.23
N PHE A 251 -24.34 -8.30 9.08
CA PHE A 251 -23.60 -9.48 9.53
C PHE A 251 -24.41 -10.31 10.54
N ALA A 252 -25.48 -9.73 11.08
CA ALA A 252 -26.50 -10.39 11.88
C ALA A 252 -27.86 -9.77 11.51
N ASP A 253 -28.92 -10.57 11.52
CA ASP A 253 -30.32 -10.13 11.35
C ASP A 253 -30.81 -9.18 12.47
N THR A 254 -29.93 -8.77 13.38
CA THR A 254 -30.22 -7.79 14.42
C THR A 254 -29.91 -6.37 13.92
N ASN A 255 -30.93 -5.52 13.87
CA ASN A 255 -30.88 -4.12 13.41
C ASN A 255 -29.93 -3.19 14.20
N ARG A 256 -29.12 -3.72 15.12
CA ARG A 256 -28.11 -2.97 15.87
C ARG A 256 -26.81 -3.77 15.87
N LEU A 257 -25.78 -3.23 15.20
CA LEU A 257 -24.41 -3.66 15.46
C LEU A 257 -24.18 -3.53 16.97
N PRO A 258 -23.82 -4.61 17.67
CA PRO A 258 -23.69 -4.55 19.10
C PRO A 258 -22.58 -3.57 19.46
N ILE A 259 -22.79 -2.82 20.54
CA ILE A 259 -21.96 -1.65 20.89
C ILE A 259 -20.48 -2.03 21.05
N TYR A 260 -20.20 -3.27 21.47
CA TYR A 260 -18.84 -3.80 21.60
C TYR A 260 -18.11 -3.88 20.25
N LEU A 261 -18.76 -4.23 19.13
CA LEU A 261 -18.10 -4.26 17.81
C LEU A 261 -17.76 -2.85 17.33
N VAL A 262 -18.61 -1.88 17.65
CA VAL A 262 -18.33 -0.46 17.36
C VAL A 262 -17.16 0.01 18.22
N ALA A 263 -17.17 -0.29 19.52
CA ALA A 263 -16.09 0.03 20.44
C ALA A 263 -14.75 -0.59 19.99
N ILE A 264 -14.72 -1.90 19.67
CA ILE A 264 -13.54 -2.60 19.16
C ILE A 264 -13.02 -1.93 17.91
N LYS A 265 -13.89 -1.66 16.92
CA LYS A 265 -13.49 -0.97 15.69
C LYS A 265 -12.86 0.39 16.01
N THR A 266 -13.49 1.19 16.86
CA THR A 266 -13.00 2.52 17.20
C THR A 266 -11.66 2.45 17.91
N VAL A 267 -11.50 1.56 18.88
CA VAL A 267 -10.24 1.31 19.59
C VAL A 267 -9.14 0.91 18.61
N LEU A 268 -9.41 -0.03 17.70
CA LEU A 268 -8.42 -0.45 16.69
C LEU A 268 -7.98 0.69 15.78
N ILE A 269 -8.92 1.54 15.34
CA ILE A 269 -8.60 2.71 14.52
C ILE A 269 -7.76 3.71 15.32
N VAL A 270 -8.18 4.07 16.54
CA VAL A 270 -7.44 5.02 17.40
C VAL A 270 -6.03 4.48 17.70
N PHE A 271 -5.92 3.20 18.05
CA PHE A 271 -4.65 2.53 18.28
C PHE A 271 -3.75 2.57 17.04
N TYR A 272 -4.31 2.31 15.86
CA TYR A 272 -3.58 2.40 14.60
C TYR A 272 -3.02 3.81 14.34
N PHE A 273 -3.85 4.85 14.51
CA PHE A 273 -3.40 6.24 14.35
C PHE A 273 -2.31 6.61 15.35
N PHE A 274 -2.52 6.29 16.63
CA PHE A 274 -1.54 6.56 17.68
C PHE A 274 -0.20 5.87 17.42
N SER A 275 -0.23 4.56 17.12
CA SER A 275 0.98 3.79 16.83
C SER A 275 1.72 4.29 15.58
N THR A 276 1.00 4.63 14.51
CA THR A 276 1.59 5.16 13.27
C THR A 276 2.26 6.51 13.49
N ILE A 277 1.55 7.45 14.12
CA ILE A 277 2.08 8.79 14.41
C ILE A 277 3.27 8.70 15.36
N SER A 278 3.17 7.90 16.43
CA SER A 278 4.27 7.70 17.39
C SER A 278 5.51 7.11 16.72
N ALA A 279 5.34 6.10 15.84
CA ALA A 279 6.45 5.47 15.14
C ALA A 279 7.13 6.44 14.16
N LEU A 280 6.36 7.19 13.37
CA LEU A 280 6.88 8.16 12.41
C LEU A 280 7.52 9.35 13.12
N SER A 281 6.91 9.88 14.17
CA SER A 281 7.50 10.95 14.99
C SER A 281 8.84 10.52 15.60
N SER A 282 8.92 9.28 16.09
CA SER A 282 10.18 8.73 16.63
C SER A 282 11.26 8.59 15.55
N LYS A 283 10.88 8.15 14.33
CA LYS A 283 11.80 8.10 13.19
C LYS A 283 12.29 9.48 12.78
N LYS A 284 11.38 10.47 12.73
CA LYS A 284 11.72 11.86 12.41
C LYS A 284 12.67 12.47 13.43
N PHE A 285 12.40 12.27 14.72
CA PHE A 285 13.30 12.72 15.78
C PHE A 285 14.71 12.13 15.64
N LYS A 286 14.82 10.82 15.36
CA LYS A 286 16.13 10.17 15.12
C LYS A 286 16.82 10.71 13.88
N PHE A 287 16.08 10.91 12.79
CA PHE A 287 16.61 11.46 11.55
C PHE A 287 17.18 12.87 11.80
N ASP A 288 16.41 13.76 12.44
CA ASP A 288 16.83 15.13 12.72
C ASP A 288 18.01 15.19 13.72
N ALA A 289 18.09 14.24 14.65
CA ALA A 289 19.23 14.12 15.56
C ALA A 289 20.52 13.74 14.80
N ILE A 290 20.44 12.78 13.87
CA ILE A 290 21.59 12.37 13.04
C ILE A 290 22.03 13.52 12.13
N SER A 291 21.09 14.22 11.49
CA SER A 291 21.41 15.36 10.61
C SER A 291 22.10 16.52 11.33
N LYS A 292 21.91 16.67 12.65
CA LYS A 292 22.57 17.72 13.45
C LYS A 292 23.98 17.33 13.92
N ILE A 293 24.29 16.04 14.00
CA ILE A 293 25.59 15.52 14.46
C ILE A 293 26.46 15.23 13.24
N GLN A 294 26.62 16.23 12.38
CA GLN A 294 27.57 16.14 11.26
C GLN A 294 28.97 16.53 11.77
N PRO A 295 30.02 15.73 11.51
CA PRO A 295 31.38 16.07 11.91
C PRO A 295 31.82 17.42 11.31
N THR A 296 32.79 18.09 11.93
CA THR A 296 33.28 19.40 11.46
C THR A 296 33.78 19.39 10.01
N MET A 297 34.20 18.22 9.53
CA MET A 297 34.62 17.95 8.15
C MET A 297 33.54 17.19 7.35
N TYR A 298 32.25 17.43 7.58
CA TYR A 298 31.16 16.90 6.75
C TYR A 298 30.94 17.75 5.50
N GLY A 299 31.14 17.17 4.32
CA GLY A 299 30.95 17.85 3.03
C GLY A 299 31.98 17.43 1.98
N SER A 300 31.96 18.12 0.84
CA SER A 300 32.98 17.98 -0.21
C SER A 300 34.11 18.99 0.03
N TYR A 301 35.36 18.52 0.06
CA TYR A 301 36.55 19.37 0.23
C TYR A 301 37.49 19.21 -0.95
N THR A 302 38.03 20.33 -1.44
CA THR A 302 39.12 20.32 -2.43
C THR A 302 40.45 20.31 -1.67
N ILE A 303 41.22 19.21 -1.77
CA ILE A 303 42.57 19.16 -1.21
C ILE A 303 43.51 19.89 -2.16
N LEU A 304 43.92 21.10 -1.79
CA LEU A 304 44.95 21.83 -2.53
C LEU A 304 46.32 21.21 -2.20
N LYS A 305 47.01 20.66 -3.20
CA LYS A 305 48.42 20.27 -3.06
C LYS A 305 49.23 21.53 -2.76
N GLN A 306 49.78 21.65 -1.55
CA GLN A 306 50.86 22.59 -1.29
C GLN A 306 52.09 22.08 -2.06
N ASN A 307 52.51 22.84 -3.08
CA ASN A 307 53.81 22.66 -3.69
C ASN A 307 54.85 23.05 -2.64
N PHE A 308 55.42 22.05 -1.96
CA PHE A 308 56.61 22.20 -1.13
C PHE A 308 57.85 22.22 -2.03
#